data_AF-A0A920K4M7-F1
#
_entry.id   AF-A0A920K4M7-F1
#
_cell.length_a   1.000
_cell.length_b   1.000
_cell.length_c   1.000
_cell.angle_alpha   90.00
_cell.angle_beta   90.00
_cell.angle_gamma   90.00
#
_symmetry.space_group_name_H-M   'P 1'
#
loop_
_entity.id
_entity.type
_entity.pdbx_description
1 polymer ?
#
loop_
_entity_poly.entity_id
_entity_poly.type
_entity_poly.pdbx_seq_one_letter_code
_entity_poly.pdbx_strand_id
1 'polypeptide(L)'
;MDYRCAARRQKWIDQAQSLNIYLSGVSGKKIDEIYKAAWLKGLKTTYYLRTMGATHVEKSTTNSRELNAVKDESIQNSDSKNVCSITDPGCEACQ
;
A
#
# COMPACT_ATOMS: atom_id res chain seq x y z
N MET A 1 7.34 9.12 -6.53
CA MET A 1 6.81 10.47 -6.25
C MET A 1 7.96 11.35 -5.79
N ASP A 2 8.25 12.44 -6.50
CA ASP A 2 9.39 13.32 -6.21
C ASP A 2 9.07 14.25 -5.02
N TYR A 3 9.97 14.35 -4.04
CA TYR A 3 9.82 15.21 -2.86
C TYR A 3 9.65 16.69 -3.22
N ARG A 4 10.14 17.11 -4.40
CA ARG A 4 9.98 18.48 -4.92
C ARG A 4 8.52 18.84 -5.18
N CYS A 5 7.76 17.92 -5.76
CA CYS A 5 6.33 18.10 -6.01
C CYS A 5 5.55 18.17 -4.69
N ALA A 6 5.91 17.30 -3.74
CA ALA A 6 5.33 17.26 -2.42
C ALA A 6 5.57 18.57 -1.63
N ALA A 7 6.79 19.11 -1.69
CA ALA A 7 7.12 20.38 -1.06
C ALA A 7 6.36 21.56 -1.68
N ARG A 8 6.22 21.61 -3.02
CA ARG A 8 5.51 22.71 -3.69
C ARG A 8 4.03 22.79 -3.31
N ARG A 9 3.36 21.65 -3.11
CA ARG A 9 1.95 21.64 -2.67
C ARG A 9 1.79 21.88 -1.17
N GLN A 10 2.84 21.70 -0.37
CA GLN A 10 2.80 21.84 1.09
C GLN A 10 2.35 23.22 1.56
N LYS A 11 2.54 24.26 0.74
CA LYS A 11 2.07 25.63 1.03
C LYS A 11 0.54 25.78 1.11
N TRP A 12 -0.21 24.86 0.49
CA TRP A 12 -1.68 24.84 0.49
C TRP A 12 -2.26 23.77 1.42
N ILE A 13 -1.40 23.10 2.19
CA ILE A 13 -1.79 22.06 3.15
C ILE A 13 -1.56 22.62 4.54
N ASP A 14 -2.67 22.80 5.26
CA ASP A 14 -2.75 23.31 6.63
C ASP A 14 -1.94 22.43 7.59
N GLN A 15 -2.17 21.12 7.56
CA GLN A 15 -1.48 20.14 8.40
C GLN A 15 -0.27 19.57 7.67
N ALA A 16 -0.35 18.35 7.14
CA ALA A 16 0.75 17.65 6.50
C ALA A 16 0.26 16.65 5.46
N GLN A 17 1.17 15.92 4.83
CA GLN A 17 0.86 14.92 3.82
C GLN A 17 1.66 13.64 4.05
N SER A 18 1.00 12.48 3.95
CA SER A 18 1.69 11.19 4.00
C SER A 18 2.47 10.96 2.69
N LEU A 19 3.75 11.30 2.68
CA LEU A 19 4.62 11.12 1.53
C LEU A 19 5.46 9.84 1.64
N ASN A 20 5.18 8.86 0.78
CA ASN A 20 6.06 7.71 0.60
C ASN A 20 7.22 8.04 -0.34
N ILE A 21 8.45 7.75 0.08
CA ILE A 21 9.67 7.90 -0.69
C ILE A 21 10.03 6.54 -1.31
N TYR A 22 10.25 6.54 -2.63
CA TYR A 22 10.62 5.34 -3.37
C TYR A 22 12.05 5.53 -3.90
N LEU A 23 12.95 4.62 -3.56
CA LEU A 23 14.35 4.63 -4.01
C LEU A 23 14.72 3.32 -4.70
N SER A 24 15.37 3.44 -5.85
CA SER A 24 16.08 2.32 -6.48
C SER A 24 17.42 2.15 -5.78
N GLY A 25 17.64 0.96 -5.22
CA GLY A 25 18.82 0.61 -4.43
C GLY A 25 18.81 1.17 -3.01
N VAL A 26 19.74 0.66 -2.20
CA VAL A 26 19.98 1.14 -0.82
C VAL A 26 21.35 1.77 -0.78
N SER A 27 21.40 3.08 -0.57
CA SER A 27 22.62 3.83 -0.31
C SER A 27 22.35 4.84 0.79
N GLY A 28 23.05 4.71 1.93
CA GLY A 28 22.86 5.59 3.09
C GLY A 28 23.10 7.05 2.74
N LYS A 29 24.12 7.35 1.92
CA LYS A 29 24.42 8.70 1.45
C LYS A 29 23.24 9.30 0.66
N LYS A 30 22.65 8.53 -0.25
CA LYS A 30 21.51 8.98 -1.07
C LYS A 30 20.27 9.22 -0.23
N ILE A 31 20.04 8.37 0.78
CA ILE A 31 18.95 8.52 1.73
C ILE A 31 19.11 9.83 2.52
N ASP A 32 20.30 10.07 3.08
CA ASP A 32 20.63 11.29 3.82
C ASP A 32 20.42 12.57 2.99
N GLU A 33 20.93 12.59 1.75
CA GLU A 33 20.76 13.72 0.83
C GLU A 33 19.29 14.03 0.55
N ILE A 34 18.45 13.00 0.37
CA ILE A 34 17.02 13.17 0.08
C ILE A 34 16.28 13.73 1.29
N TYR A 35 16.53 13.21 2.49
CA TYR A 35 15.87 13.71 3.69
C TYR A 35 16.28 15.15 4.01
N LYS A 36 17.57 15.47 3.88
CA LYS A 36 18.07 16.86 4.04
C LYS A 36 17.46 17.79 3.00
N ALA A 37 17.40 17.37 1.73
CA ALA A 37 16.78 18.16 0.68
C ALA A 37 15.27 18.39 0.91
N ALA A 38 14.54 17.37 1.40
CA ALA A 38 13.13 17.50 1.72
C ALA A 38 12.89 18.48 2.88
N TRP A 39 13.74 18.44 3.92
CA TRP A 39 13.69 19.38 5.04
C TRP A 39 13.96 20.82 4.59
N LEU A 40 15.01 21.04 3.81
CA LEU A 40 15.35 22.36 3.25
C LEU A 40 14.23 22.94 2.35
N LYS A 41 13.40 22.08 1.75
CA LYS A 41 12.25 22.49 0.93
C LYS A 41 10.96 22.71 1.72
N GLY A 42 10.99 22.56 3.05
CA GLY A 42 9.84 22.82 3.93
C GLY A 42 8.80 21.70 3.91
N LEU A 43 9.19 20.47 3.57
CA LEU A 43 8.31 19.32 3.70
C LEU A 43 8.15 18.97 5.20
N LYS A 44 6.91 18.85 5.68
CA LYS A 44 6.62 18.61 7.11
C LYS A 44 6.80 17.15 7.51
N THR A 45 6.44 16.21 6.63
CA THR A 45 6.38 14.77 6.96
C THR A 45 6.85 13.91 5.81
N THR A 46 7.46 12.78 6.18
CA THR A 46 7.74 11.63 5.30
C THR A 46 7.15 10.40 5.97
N TYR A 47 6.56 9.49 5.20
CA TYR A 47 5.86 8.33 5.73
C TYR A 47 6.71 7.06 5.63
N TYR A 48 6.60 6.30 4.54
CA TYR A 48 7.46 5.13 4.33
C TYR A 48 8.61 5.43 3.37
N LEU A 49 9.80 4.90 3.70
CA LEU A 49 10.86 4.67 2.74
C LEU A 49 10.70 3.27 2.13
N ARG A 50 10.54 3.19 0.82
CA ARG A 50 10.47 1.94 0.06
C ARG A 50 11.68 1.87 -0.84
N THR A 51 12.56 0.90 -0.57
CA THR A 51 13.73 0.64 -1.39
C THR A 51 13.53 -0.65 -2.17
N MET A 52 13.97 -0.66 -3.42
CA MET A 52 14.10 -1.90 -4.18
C MET A 52 15.55 -2.35 -4.06
N GLY A 53 15.78 -3.57 -3.56
CA GLY A 53 17.11 -4.18 -3.53
C GLY A 53 17.68 -4.34 -4.95
N ALA A 54 19.01 -4.44 -5.06
CA ALA A 54 19.69 -4.57 -6.36
C ALA A 54 19.24 -5.81 -7.14
N THR A 55 18.95 -6.90 -6.43
CA THR A 55 18.34 -8.11 -6.97
C THR A 55 16.86 -8.13 -6.59
N HIS A 56 16.00 -7.69 -7.50
CA HIS A 56 14.58 -7.92 -7.38
C HIS A 56 14.26 -9.29 -7.97
N VAL A 57 13.59 -10.16 -7.19
CA VAL A 57 13.06 -11.41 -7.72
C VAL A 57 11.95 -11.06 -8.69
N GLU A 58 12.22 -11.16 -9.99
CA GLU A 58 11.14 -11.20 -10.98
C GLU A 58 10.21 -12.35 -10.60
N LYS A 59 8.93 -12.03 -10.39
CA LYS A 59 7.93 -13.07 -10.21
C LYS A 59 7.86 -13.83 -11.52
N SER A 60 8.41 -15.05 -11.54
CA SER A 60 8.25 -15.99 -12.63
C SER A 60 6.76 -16.29 -12.76
N THR A 61 6.08 -15.56 -13.64
CA THR A 61 4.79 -16.02 -14.15
C THR A 61 5.09 -17.00 -15.27
N THR A 62 5.61 -18.17 -14.93
CA THR A 62 5.30 -19.35 -15.74
C THR A 62 3.78 -19.44 -15.78
N ASN A 63 3.26 -19.58 -16.98
CA ASN A 63 1.86 -19.56 -17.36
C ASN A 63 1.08 -20.77 -16.79
N SER A 64 1.07 -20.96 -15.48
CA SER A 64 0.30 -21.99 -14.77
C SER A 64 -0.92 -21.34 -14.13
N ARG A 65 -1.89 -21.00 -14.99
CA ARG A 65 -3.26 -20.62 -14.63
C ARG A 65 -4.07 -21.74 -13.95
N GLU A 66 -3.41 -22.78 -13.43
CA GLU A 66 -4.08 -24.03 -13.04
C GLU A 66 -4.20 -24.25 -11.53
N LEU A 67 -3.70 -23.36 -10.67
CA LEU A 67 -3.69 -23.63 -9.22
C LEU A 67 -4.86 -23.06 -8.41
N ASN A 68 -5.89 -22.48 -9.04
CA ASN A 68 -7.16 -22.14 -8.37
C ASN A 68 -8.35 -22.14 -9.36
N ALA A 69 -8.49 -23.17 -10.18
CA ALA A 69 -9.77 -23.42 -10.86
C ALA A 69 -10.66 -24.21 -9.90
N VAL A 70 -11.41 -23.50 -9.04
CA VAL A 70 -12.50 -24.12 -8.29
C VAL A 70 -13.53 -24.55 -9.34
N LYS A 71 -13.65 -25.85 -9.58
CA LYS A 71 -14.74 -26.37 -10.42
C LYS A 71 -16.02 -26.08 -9.65
N ASP A 72 -16.88 -25.27 -10.26
CA ASP A 72 -18.21 -24.97 -9.73
C ASP A 72 -19.07 -26.22 -9.92
N GLU A 73 -18.95 -27.16 -8.97
CA GLU A 73 -19.90 -28.26 -8.84
C GLU A 73 -21.08 -27.72 -8.03
N SER A 74 -22.15 -27.42 -8.76
CA SER A 74 -23.47 -27.13 -8.23
C SER A 74 -23.94 -28.29 -7.34
N ILE A 75 -23.65 -28.22 -6.04
CA ILE A 75 -24.25 -29.07 -5.03
C ILE A 75 -25.22 -28.20 -4.23
N GLN A 76 -26.49 -28.35 -4.59
CA GLN A 76 -27.62 -28.06 -3.73
C GLN A 76 -27.46 -28.87 -2.44
N ASN A 77 -27.05 -28.24 -1.35
CA ASN A 77 -27.63 -28.57 -0.05
C ASN A 77 -27.40 -27.48 1.00
N SER A 78 -28.49 -27.21 1.69
CA SER A 78 -28.68 -26.36 2.84
C SER A 78 -27.58 -26.51 3.90
N ASP A 79 -26.83 -25.43 4.12
CA ASP A 79 -26.60 -24.96 5.47
C ASP A 79 -26.38 -23.45 5.42
N SER A 80 -27.39 -22.74 5.93
CA SER A 80 -27.40 -21.32 6.16
C SER A 80 -26.23 -20.95 7.07
N LYS A 81 -25.09 -20.56 6.49
CA LYS A 81 -24.14 -19.70 7.21
C LYS A 81 -24.92 -18.45 7.59
N ASN A 82 -25.31 -18.35 8.86
CA ASN A 82 -25.96 -17.19 9.46
C ASN A 82 -24.99 -16.00 9.40
N VAL A 83 -24.86 -15.40 8.22
CA VAL A 83 -24.35 -14.05 8.05
C VAL A 83 -25.55 -13.14 8.32
N CYS A 84 -25.50 -12.40 9.41
CA CYS A 84 -26.56 -11.45 9.72
C CYS A 84 -26.60 -10.33 8.66
N SER A 85 -27.78 -9.77 8.42
CA SER A 85 -27.93 -8.62 7.53
C SER A 85 -27.38 -7.36 8.22
N ILE A 86 -26.75 -6.46 7.44
CA ILE A 86 -26.24 -5.16 7.91
C ILE A 86 -27.33 -4.24 8.51
N THR A 87 -28.60 -4.53 8.24
CA THR A 87 -29.75 -3.79 8.75
C THR A 87 -30.35 -4.37 10.02
N ASP A 88 -29.78 -5.46 10.56
CA ASP A 88 -30.24 -6.08 11.79
C ASP A 88 -29.67 -5.34 13.02
N PRO A 89 -30.50 -4.66 13.84
CA PRO A 89 -30.03 -3.89 14.99
C PRO A 89 -29.45 -4.75 16.12
N GLY A 90 -29.65 -6.07 16.09
CA GLY A 90 -29.17 -7.02 17.12
C GLY A 90 -27.93 -7.82 16.72
N CYS A 91 -27.31 -7.55 15.57
CA CYS A 91 -26.16 -8.34 15.13
C CYS A 91 -24.81 -7.82 15.66
N GLU A 92 -24.11 -8.66 16.43
CA GLU A 92 -22.78 -8.38 17.01
C GLU A 92 -21.59 -8.65 16.07
N ALA A 93 -21.81 -8.97 14.80
CA ALA A 93 -20.74 -9.36 13.88
C ALA A 93 -19.79 -8.20 13.47
N CYS A 94 -20.09 -6.95 13.84
CA CYS A 94 -19.29 -5.77 13.53
C CYS A 94 -18.88 -4.96 14.77
N GLN A 95 -18.83 -5.60 15.95
CA GLN A 95 -18.23 -4.99 17.15
C GLN A 95 -16.70 -5.08 17.15
#